data_AF-A0A3D5JBF1-F1
#
_entry.id   AF-A0A3D5JBF1-F1
#
_cell.length_a   1.000
_cell.length_b   1.000
_cell.length_c   1.000
_cell.angle_alpha   90.00
_cell.angle_beta   90.00
_cell.angle_gamma   90.00
#
_symmetry.space_group_name_H-M   'P 1'
#
loop_
_entity.id
_entity.type
_entity.pdbx_description
1 polymer ?
#
loop_
_entity_poly.entity_id
_entity_poly.type
_entity_poly.pdbx_seq_one_letter_code
_entity_poly.pdbx_strand_id
1 'polypeptide(L)'
;MTDPSPKRIGPEWLQLRASNLVLLASAPFLIYLFATSTNYSRSLAFIVGVEEGAAEVLQIFLILLLGLLSGLIPIFLARKSPSWLSYPHQFSWLGLVLHLLLMSWLFTRWDLAPFWDSVIGDLLDARSNPFRDPKVNYPALTPEGQAWMQGWLETLRWPYLLGTTLLGAIALTNKFPEHLNRWIWHLLLVLQGGSLLFLILVARLSFATGLLLTLRAAIFAYVASAILGLILAGMLSLQPNPKIYRRYVVIAGLFLGIGLLFFQMPQEQYVLIGTTEGRAAFIKDTPQRLADTLRYGEFDNGVEMQIRAAKDIEQALKLYAEDKRISAAFIPESVLPAEATILWRTEFLADEYRTPAIVFGIFGFLLGLLTFGGWQHQMHPLAVFAEFYIDILRGIPMLVII
;
A
#
# COMPACT_ATOMS: atom_id res chain seq x y z
N MET A 1 -6.15 -15.73 -42.79
CA MET A 1 -6.92 -14.96 -41.79
C MET A 1 -6.30 -13.58 -41.72
N THR A 2 -6.97 -12.60 -42.33
CA THR A 2 -6.53 -11.20 -42.39
C THR A 2 -6.77 -10.55 -41.04
N ASP A 3 -5.69 -10.12 -40.39
CA ASP A 3 -5.72 -9.31 -39.18
C ASP A 3 -6.62 -8.07 -39.40
N PRO A 4 -7.70 -7.88 -38.62
CA PRO A 4 -8.60 -6.74 -38.77
C PRO A 4 -8.05 -5.49 -38.06
N SER A 5 -6.73 -5.39 -37.89
CA SER A 5 -6.13 -4.18 -37.36
C SER A 5 -6.24 -3.05 -38.41
N PRO A 6 -6.83 -1.89 -38.07
CA PRO A 6 -6.99 -0.80 -39.01
C PRO A 6 -5.61 -0.39 -39.54
N LYS A 7 -5.46 -0.33 -40.87
CA LYS A 7 -4.23 0.12 -41.54
C LYS A 7 -3.83 1.48 -40.98
N ARG A 8 -2.78 1.51 -40.16
CA ARG A 8 -2.25 2.73 -39.56
C ARG A 8 -1.44 3.48 -40.61
N ILE A 9 -1.83 4.71 -40.90
CA ILE A 9 -1.23 5.56 -41.94
C ILE A 9 -0.25 6.53 -41.24
N GLY A 10 1.04 6.49 -41.60
CA GLY A 10 2.06 7.44 -41.15
C GLY A 10 3.33 6.81 -40.52
N PRO A 11 4.39 7.60 -40.27
CA PRO A 11 5.63 7.12 -39.64
C PRO A 11 5.38 6.54 -38.24
N GLU A 12 6.12 5.51 -37.83
CA GLU A 12 5.91 4.83 -36.52
C GLU A 12 5.99 5.77 -35.31
N TRP A 13 6.81 6.82 -35.37
CA TRP A 13 6.96 7.81 -34.30
C TRP A 13 5.76 8.77 -34.17
N LEU A 14 4.83 8.78 -35.12
CA LEU A 14 3.60 9.58 -35.14
C LEU A 14 2.34 8.76 -34.77
N GLN A 15 2.50 7.46 -34.45
CA GLN A 15 1.40 6.57 -34.11
C GLN A 15 0.93 6.73 -32.65
N LEU A 16 0.51 7.93 -32.27
CA LEU A 16 -0.14 8.18 -31.00
C LEU A 16 -1.55 7.56 -31.00
N ARG A 17 -1.94 6.91 -29.89
CA ARG A 17 -3.34 6.47 -29.72
C ARG A 17 -4.28 7.68 -29.86
N ALA A 18 -5.46 7.48 -30.44
CA ALA A 18 -6.44 8.56 -30.63
C ALA A 18 -6.77 9.30 -29.32
N SER A 19 -6.82 8.59 -28.18
CA SER A 19 -6.96 9.18 -26.85
C SER A 19 -5.85 10.18 -26.49
N ASN A 20 -4.60 9.88 -26.88
CA ASN A 20 -3.45 10.72 -26.58
C ASN A 20 -3.45 11.97 -27.47
N LEU A 21 -3.92 11.86 -28.72
CA LEU A 21 -4.11 13.01 -29.61
C LEU A 21 -5.17 13.97 -29.07
N VAL A 22 -6.30 13.43 -28.58
CA VAL A 22 -7.36 14.24 -27.95
C VAL A 22 -6.84 14.94 -26.68
N LEU A 23 -6.07 14.23 -25.85
CA LEU A 23 -5.40 14.82 -24.68
C LEU A 23 -4.42 15.93 -25.07
N LEU A 24 -3.56 15.71 -26.07
CA LEU A 24 -2.60 16.70 -26.55
C LEU A 24 -3.29 17.94 -27.13
N ALA A 25 -4.35 17.75 -27.91
CA ALA A 25 -5.12 18.85 -28.49
C ALA A 25 -5.91 19.64 -27.43
N SER A 26 -6.37 18.98 -26.37
CA SER A 26 -7.07 19.64 -25.25
C SER A 26 -6.14 20.23 -24.19
N ALA A 27 -4.85 19.86 -24.18
CA ALA A 27 -3.88 20.31 -23.18
C ALA A 27 -3.79 21.84 -23.04
N PRO A 28 -3.77 22.68 -24.10
CA PRO A 28 -3.73 24.13 -23.95
C PRO A 28 -4.94 24.69 -23.22
N PHE A 29 -6.13 24.13 -23.46
CA PHE A 29 -7.38 24.54 -22.80
C PHE A 29 -7.42 24.09 -21.35
N LEU A 30 -6.98 22.86 -21.07
CA LEU A 30 -6.83 22.36 -19.70
C LEU A 30 -5.85 23.24 -18.92
N ILE A 31 -4.65 23.49 -19.48
CA ILE A 31 -3.64 24.35 -18.87
C ILE A 31 -4.21 25.75 -18.60
N TYR A 32 -4.89 26.35 -19.57
CA TYR A 32 -5.54 27.65 -19.41
C TYR A 32 -6.57 27.63 -18.27
N LEU A 33 -7.48 26.65 -18.27
CA LEU A 33 -8.51 26.50 -17.22
C LEU A 33 -7.90 26.38 -15.83
N PHE A 34 -6.86 25.54 -15.67
CA PHE A 34 -6.15 25.34 -14.41
C PHE A 34 -5.35 26.57 -13.99
N ALA A 35 -4.81 27.34 -14.95
CA ALA A 35 -4.05 28.56 -14.67
C ALA A 35 -4.96 29.75 -14.29
N THR A 36 -6.13 29.88 -14.91
CA THR A 36 -7.00 31.05 -14.70
C THR A 36 -8.01 30.89 -13.57
N SER A 37 -8.38 29.66 -13.21
CA SER A 37 -9.34 29.41 -12.13
C SER A 37 -8.63 29.24 -10.80
N THR A 38 -9.01 30.05 -9.81
CA THR A 38 -8.47 30.03 -8.45
C THR A 38 -8.75 28.72 -7.70
N ASN A 39 -9.88 28.06 -7.98
CA ASN A 39 -10.21 26.77 -7.37
C ASN A 39 -9.38 25.63 -7.97
N TYR A 40 -9.18 25.65 -9.30
CA TYR A 40 -8.37 24.66 -9.98
C TYR A 40 -6.87 24.86 -9.73
N SER A 41 -6.39 26.09 -9.62
CA SER A 41 -4.99 26.37 -9.31
C SER A 41 -4.62 25.93 -7.88
N ARG A 42 -5.50 26.13 -6.89
CA ARG A 42 -5.30 25.56 -5.53
C ARG A 42 -5.31 24.04 -5.53
N SER A 43 -6.23 23.42 -6.27
CA SER A 43 -6.28 21.96 -6.39
C SER A 43 -5.03 21.41 -7.08
N LEU A 44 -4.54 22.08 -8.13
CA LEU A 44 -3.31 21.75 -8.82
C LEU A 44 -2.10 21.92 -7.90
N ALA A 45 -2.02 23.01 -7.14
CA ALA A 45 -0.95 23.24 -6.17
C ALA A 45 -0.93 22.16 -5.08
N PHE A 46 -2.10 21.66 -4.66
CA PHE A 46 -2.21 20.52 -3.75
C PHE A 46 -1.77 19.20 -4.39
N ILE A 47 -2.17 18.93 -5.64
CA ILE A 47 -1.78 17.71 -6.38
C ILE A 47 -0.29 17.68 -6.69
N VAL A 48 0.28 18.81 -7.12
CA VAL A 48 1.72 18.95 -7.31
C VAL A 48 2.40 18.89 -5.95
N GLY A 49 1.83 19.54 -4.94
CA GLY A 49 2.27 19.47 -3.55
C GLY A 49 3.62 20.15 -3.34
N VAL A 50 3.73 21.40 -3.81
CA VAL A 50 4.91 22.26 -3.68
C VAL A 50 4.86 22.97 -2.33
N GLU A 51 5.79 22.66 -1.43
CA GLU A 51 5.94 23.30 -0.12
C GLU A 51 6.98 24.46 -0.18
N GLU A 52 7.12 25.23 0.90
CA GLU A 52 8.14 26.28 0.99
C GLU A 52 9.56 25.68 0.88
N GLY A 53 10.47 26.35 0.18
CA GLY A 53 11.83 25.82 -0.08
C GLY A 53 11.93 24.72 -1.15
N ALA A 54 10.83 24.39 -1.84
CA ALA A 54 10.77 23.34 -2.87
C ALA A 54 11.84 23.48 -3.99
N ALA A 55 12.20 24.70 -4.39
CA ALA A 55 13.18 24.91 -5.45
C ALA A 55 14.57 24.39 -5.06
N GLU A 56 14.98 24.59 -3.81
CA GLU A 56 16.26 24.12 -3.29
C GLU A 56 16.26 22.58 -3.18
N VAL A 57 15.19 22.01 -2.65
CA VAL A 57 15.02 20.55 -2.57
C VAL A 57 15.01 19.89 -3.94
N LEU A 58 14.40 20.51 -4.95
CA LEU A 58 14.42 20.03 -6.34
C LEU A 58 15.84 20.01 -6.90
N GLN A 59 16.62 21.06 -6.68
CA GLN A 59 18.00 21.14 -7.17
C GLN A 59 18.88 20.08 -6.50
N ILE A 60 18.79 19.94 -5.17
CA ILE A 60 19.47 18.88 -4.40
C ILE A 60 19.07 17.50 -4.94
N PHE A 61 17.78 17.26 -5.15
CA PHE A 61 17.26 16.01 -5.69
C PHE A 61 17.84 15.70 -7.08
N LEU A 62 17.87 16.67 -8.00
CA LEU A 62 18.37 16.46 -9.36
C LEU A 62 19.87 16.12 -9.35
N ILE A 63 20.67 16.83 -8.55
CA ILE A 63 22.11 16.56 -8.44
C ILE A 63 22.35 15.20 -7.80
N LEU A 64 21.61 14.88 -6.73
CA LEU A 64 21.69 13.58 -6.08
C LEU A 64 21.28 12.45 -7.02
N LEU A 65 20.19 12.63 -7.78
CA LEU A 65 19.71 11.68 -8.78
C LEU A 65 20.77 11.43 -9.87
N LEU A 66 21.32 12.49 -10.46
CA LEU A 66 22.36 12.38 -11.48
C LEU A 66 23.66 11.79 -10.93
N GLY A 67 24.05 12.14 -9.71
CA GLY A 67 25.19 11.56 -9.02
C GLY A 67 25.00 10.06 -8.77
N LEU A 68 23.83 9.62 -8.30
CA LEU A 68 23.55 8.20 -8.08
C LEU A 68 23.48 7.42 -9.41
N LEU A 69 22.80 7.97 -10.41
CA LEU A 69 22.70 7.35 -11.75
C LEU A 69 24.08 7.22 -12.41
N SER A 70 24.93 8.25 -12.33
CA SER A 70 26.30 8.18 -12.87
C SER A 70 27.16 7.14 -12.14
N GLY A 71 26.94 6.94 -10.84
CA GLY A 71 27.57 5.89 -10.05
C GLY A 71 27.13 4.47 -10.43
N LEU A 72 25.97 4.30 -11.07
CA LEU A 72 25.49 3.01 -11.59
C LEU A 72 26.03 2.67 -12.99
N ILE A 73 26.43 3.67 -13.79
CA ILE A 73 27.01 3.50 -15.13
C ILE A 73 28.14 2.45 -15.13
N PRO A 74 29.19 2.55 -14.28
CA PRO A 74 30.26 1.55 -14.29
C PRO A 74 29.77 0.15 -13.96
N ILE A 75 28.72 0.00 -13.14
CA ILE A 75 28.16 -1.31 -12.76
C ILE A 75 27.49 -2.00 -13.95
N PHE A 76 26.69 -1.26 -14.71
CA PHE A 76 25.96 -1.80 -15.85
C PHE A 76 26.83 -1.97 -17.10
N LEU A 77 27.75 -1.03 -17.35
CA LEU A 77 28.58 -1.05 -18.56
C LEU A 77 29.85 -1.91 -18.43
N ALA A 78 30.41 -2.08 -17.22
CA ALA A 78 31.56 -2.97 -17.04
C ALA A 78 31.16 -4.46 -17.06
N ARG A 79 29.88 -4.78 -16.81
CA ARG A 79 29.38 -6.15 -16.76
C ARG A 79 28.88 -6.56 -18.14
N LYS A 80 29.73 -7.28 -18.90
CA LYS A 80 29.46 -7.89 -20.23
C LYS A 80 28.24 -7.30 -20.94
N SER A 81 28.45 -6.15 -21.58
CA SER A 81 27.42 -5.58 -22.44
C SER A 81 27.05 -6.59 -23.54
N PRO A 82 25.76 -6.70 -23.93
CA PRO A 82 25.37 -7.46 -25.11
C PRO A 82 26.23 -7.04 -26.32
N SER A 83 26.58 -7.96 -27.21
CA SER A 83 27.53 -7.70 -28.32
C SER A 83 27.13 -6.50 -29.20
N TRP A 84 25.82 -6.20 -29.30
CA TRP A 84 25.26 -5.07 -30.02
C TRP A 84 25.34 -3.71 -29.29
N LEU A 85 25.75 -3.70 -28.02
CA LEU A 85 25.78 -2.54 -27.14
C LEU A 85 27.17 -2.34 -26.51
N SER A 86 28.24 -2.70 -27.22
CA SER A 86 29.63 -2.66 -26.73
C SER A 86 30.11 -1.22 -26.53
N TYR A 87 29.85 -0.64 -25.34
CA TYR A 87 30.38 0.68 -24.99
C TYR A 87 31.87 0.60 -24.65
N PRO A 88 32.68 1.58 -25.09
CA PRO A 88 34.07 1.70 -24.66
C PRO A 88 34.19 1.72 -23.14
N HIS A 89 35.17 1.00 -22.59
CA HIS A 89 35.51 0.99 -21.15
C HIS A 89 35.69 2.39 -20.55
N GLN A 90 36.04 3.37 -21.39
CA GLN A 90 36.15 4.78 -21.06
C GLN A 90 34.83 5.40 -20.55
N PHE A 91 33.66 4.93 -21.00
CA PHE A 91 32.36 5.41 -20.52
C PHE A 91 32.09 5.02 -19.06
N SER A 92 32.59 3.85 -18.62
CA SER A 92 32.49 3.44 -17.21
C SER A 92 33.34 4.34 -16.30
N TRP A 93 34.54 4.71 -16.75
CA TRP A 93 35.38 5.69 -16.05
C TRP A 93 34.74 7.08 -16.03
N LEU A 94 34.17 7.52 -17.15
CA LEU A 94 33.46 8.80 -17.22
C LEU A 94 32.28 8.84 -16.25
N GLY A 95 31.50 7.76 -16.15
CA GLY A 95 30.43 7.64 -15.16
C GLY A 95 30.93 7.78 -13.72
N LEU A 96 32.06 7.14 -13.40
CA LEU A 96 32.68 7.24 -12.08
C LEU A 96 33.21 8.66 -11.78
N VAL A 97 33.83 9.32 -12.76
CA VAL A 97 34.28 10.72 -12.63
C VAL A 97 33.10 11.66 -12.42
N LEU A 98 32.02 11.49 -13.20
CA LEU A 98 30.80 12.27 -13.02
C LEU A 98 30.18 12.05 -11.64
N HIS A 99 30.14 10.81 -11.15
CA HIS A 99 29.68 10.50 -9.80
C HIS A 99 30.49 11.27 -8.75
N LEU A 100 31.82 11.19 -8.82
CA LEU A 100 32.71 11.88 -7.90
C LEU A 100 32.50 13.41 -7.95
N LEU A 101 32.42 13.99 -9.14
CA LEU A 101 32.25 15.44 -9.32
C LEU A 101 30.89 15.92 -8.80
N LEU A 102 29.80 15.25 -9.18
CA LEU A 102 28.44 15.65 -8.79
C LEU A 102 28.23 15.51 -7.28
N MET A 103 28.68 14.41 -6.69
CA MET A 103 28.53 14.17 -5.25
C MET A 103 29.47 15.05 -4.42
N SER A 104 30.71 15.28 -4.89
CA SER A 104 31.61 16.24 -4.24
C SER A 104 31.04 17.66 -4.29
N TRP A 105 30.49 18.06 -5.43
CA TRP A 105 29.83 19.35 -5.59
C TRP A 105 28.64 19.49 -4.64
N LEU A 106 27.79 18.46 -4.55
CA LEU A 106 26.68 18.42 -3.62
C LEU A 106 27.13 18.56 -2.16
N PHE A 107 28.06 17.72 -1.71
CA PHE A 107 28.47 17.66 -0.29
C PHE A 107 29.31 18.85 0.20
N THR A 108 29.86 19.65 -0.71
CA THR A 108 30.71 20.80 -0.36
C THR A 108 30.06 22.16 -0.57
N ARG A 109 29.11 22.28 -1.51
CA ARG A 109 28.52 23.57 -1.89
C ARG A 109 27.08 23.76 -1.43
N TRP A 110 26.36 22.68 -1.18
CA TRP A 110 24.93 22.75 -0.89
C TRP A 110 24.67 22.54 0.59
N ASP A 111 23.78 23.35 1.14
CA ASP A 111 23.12 23.04 2.40
C ASP A 111 22.07 21.95 2.14
N LEU A 112 22.24 20.81 2.81
CA LEU A 112 21.32 19.67 2.67
C LEU A 112 20.20 19.69 3.72
N ALA A 113 20.19 20.66 4.64
CA ALA A 113 19.16 20.77 5.67
C ALA A 113 17.73 20.77 5.09
N PRO A 114 17.41 21.54 4.03
CA PRO A 114 16.06 21.53 3.45
C PRO A 114 15.63 20.17 2.91
N PHE A 115 16.59 19.41 2.36
CA PHE A 115 16.33 18.06 1.86
C PHE A 115 16.08 17.08 3.02
N TRP A 116 16.89 17.13 4.07
CA TRP A 116 16.72 16.25 5.21
C TRP A 116 15.50 16.56 6.05
N ASP A 117 15.11 17.83 6.18
CA ASP A 117 13.84 18.21 6.81
C ASP A 117 12.68 17.50 6.10
N SER A 118 12.61 17.63 4.78
CA SER A 118 11.56 17.02 3.98
C SER A 118 11.54 15.48 4.08
N VAL A 119 12.71 14.85 4.02
CA VAL A 119 12.83 13.38 3.96
C VAL A 119 12.72 12.74 5.34
N ILE A 120 13.50 13.22 6.31
CA ILE A 120 13.61 12.62 7.65
C ILE A 120 12.48 13.11 8.53
N GLY A 121 12.12 14.38 8.44
CA GLY A 121 10.96 14.92 9.16
C GLY A 121 9.69 14.12 8.84
N ASP A 122 9.55 13.59 7.62
CA ASP A 122 8.39 12.77 7.25
C ASP A 122 8.42 11.37 7.88
N LEU A 123 9.62 10.77 7.97
CA LEU A 123 9.84 9.44 8.52
C LEU A 123 9.64 9.36 10.04
N LEU A 124 9.82 10.47 10.75
CA LEU A 124 9.68 10.53 12.21
C LEU A 124 8.22 10.79 12.61
N ASP A 125 7.67 10.10 13.60
CA ASP A 125 6.31 10.39 14.09
C ASP A 125 6.29 11.68 14.93
N ALA A 126 5.42 12.63 14.56
CA ALA A 126 5.31 13.94 15.19
C ALA A 126 4.88 13.88 16.66
N ARG A 127 4.20 12.80 17.06
CA ARG A 127 3.68 12.66 18.43
C ARG A 127 4.66 12.01 19.38
N SER A 128 5.58 11.21 18.87
CA SER A 128 6.47 10.38 19.68
C SER A 128 7.95 10.75 19.58
N ASN A 129 8.37 11.44 18.51
CA ASN A 129 9.77 11.73 18.27
C ASN A 129 10.16 13.18 18.64
N PRO A 130 11.19 13.39 19.49
CA PRO A 130 11.61 14.73 19.92
C PRO A 130 12.26 15.57 18.81
N PHE A 131 12.68 14.94 17.71
CA PHE A 131 13.31 15.63 16.59
C PHE A 131 12.35 16.16 15.54
N ARG A 132 11.04 15.90 15.67
CA ARG A 132 10.01 16.43 14.77
C ARG A 132 9.21 17.52 15.46
N ASP A 133 9.09 18.69 14.84
CA ASP A 133 8.29 19.78 15.41
C ASP A 133 6.78 19.49 15.25
N PRO A 134 6.01 19.29 16.34
CA PRO A 134 4.58 19.02 16.25
C PRO A 134 3.75 20.27 15.93
N LYS A 135 4.34 21.47 15.97
CA LYS A 135 3.64 22.75 15.76
C LYS A 135 3.59 23.17 14.29
N VAL A 136 4.34 22.47 13.44
CA VAL A 136 4.51 22.81 12.03
C VAL A 136 3.76 21.79 11.17
N ASN A 137 2.92 22.29 10.25
CA ASN A 137 2.09 21.42 9.39
C ASN A 137 2.89 20.68 8.29
N TYR A 138 4.15 21.05 8.09
CA TYR A 138 5.09 20.37 7.21
C TYR A 138 6.12 19.56 8.04
N PRO A 139 6.65 18.46 7.51
CA PRO A 139 7.66 17.65 8.18
C PRO A 139 8.98 18.45 8.32
N ALA A 140 9.10 19.22 9.40
CA ALA A 140 10.32 19.95 9.74
C ALA A 140 10.98 19.33 10.97
N LEU A 141 12.31 19.24 10.95
CA LEU A 141 13.06 18.84 12.13
C LEU A 141 13.19 20.00 13.11
N THR A 142 13.27 19.68 14.40
CA THR A 142 13.68 20.65 15.42
C THR A 142 15.15 21.02 15.21
N PRO A 143 15.64 22.15 15.76
CA PRO A 143 17.06 22.52 15.66
C PRO A 143 18.01 21.43 16.19
N GLU A 144 17.59 20.70 17.22
CA GLU A 144 18.32 19.53 17.75
C GLU A 144 18.33 18.37 16.74
N GLY A 145 17.20 18.09 16.09
CA GLY A 145 17.09 17.09 15.03
C GLY A 145 17.95 17.41 13.80
N GLN A 146 18.00 18.68 13.40
CA GLN A 146 18.87 19.16 12.32
C GLN A 146 20.35 18.98 12.67
N ALA A 147 20.76 19.37 13.88
CA ALA A 147 22.14 19.18 14.35
C ALA A 147 22.52 17.69 14.41
N TRP A 148 21.61 16.83 14.85
CA TRP A 148 21.80 15.37 14.86
C TRP A 148 22.01 14.82 13.45
N MET A 149 21.17 15.22 12.49
CA MET A 149 21.29 14.79 11.09
C MET A 149 22.59 15.31 10.45
N GLN A 150 22.95 16.57 10.73
CA GLN A 150 24.19 17.16 10.25
C GLN A 150 25.41 16.39 10.75
N GLY A 151 25.43 15.95 12.01
CA GLY A 151 26.51 15.11 12.55
C GLY A 151 26.67 13.78 11.81
N TRP A 152 25.56 13.11 11.46
CA TRP A 152 25.59 11.90 10.64
C TRP A 152 26.10 12.19 9.23
N LEU A 153 25.62 13.26 8.60
CA LEU A 153 26.05 13.67 7.27
C LEU A 153 27.55 13.93 7.23
N GLU A 154 28.09 14.66 8.21
CA GLU A 154 29.52 14.96 8.30
C GLU A 154 30.37 13.69 8.47
N THR A 155 29.87 12.74 9.25
CA THR A 155 30.54 11.46 9.51
C THR A 155 30.51 10.56 8.28
N LEU A 156 29.38 10.47 7.57
CA LEU A 156 29.16 9.46 6.54
C LEU A 156 29.41 9.94 5.11
N ARG A 157 29.33 11.25 4.81
CA ARG A 157 29.42 11.77 3.43
C ARG A 157 30.73 11.40 2.73
N TRP A 158 31.86 11.52 3.43
CA TRP A 158 33.18 11.25 2.84
C TRP A 158 33.47 9.75 2.74
N PRO A 159 33.22 8.92 3.79
CA PRO A 159 33.30 7.48 3.65
C PRO A 159 32.42 6.93 2.52
N TYR A 160 31.21 7.45 2.37
CA TYR A 160 30.32 7.05 1.28
C TYR A 160 30.89 7.42 -0.09
N LEU A 161 31.24 8.70 -0.31
CA LEU A 161 31.73 9.18 -1.60
C LEU A 161 33.06 8.53 -1.99
N LEU A 162 34.04 8.55 -1.08
CA LEU A 162 35.35 7.98 -1.35
C LEU A 162 35.28 6.46 -1.44
N GLY A 163 34.50 5.81 -0.56
CA GLY A 163 34.32 4.36 -0.58
C GLY A 163 33.72 3.87 -1.90
N THR A 164 32.60 4.46 -2.33
CA THR A 164 31.95 4.09 -3.60
C THR A 164 32.81 4.40 -4.81
N THR A 165 33.51 5.54 -4.81
CA THR A 165 34.41 5.93 -5.92
C THR A 165 35.65 5.03 -6.01
N LEU A 166 36.32 4.77 -4.88
CA LEU A 166 37.51 3.92 -4.84
C LEU A 166 37.19 2.46 -5.17
N LEU A 167 36.12 1.92 -4.60
CA LEU A 167 35.65 0.57 -4.92
C LEU A 167 35.29 0.46 -6.40
N GLY A 168 34.62 1.47 -6.97
CA GLY A 168 34.33 1.53 -8.41
C GLY A 168 35.59 1.55 -9.26
N ALA A 169 36.57 2.39 -8.92
CA ALA A 169 37.84 2.49 -9.63
C ALA A 169 38.61 1.16 -9.58
N ILE A 170 38.73 0.57 -8.39
CA ILE A 170 39.37 -0.73 -8.16
C ILE A 170 38.69 -1.80 -9.01
N ALA A 171 37.37 -1.87 -8.99
CA ALA A 171 36.60 -2.87 -9.71
C ALA A 171 36.76 -2.75 -11.23
N LEU A 172 36.88 -1.52 -11.75
CA LEU A 172 37.13 -1.25 -13.18
C LEU A 172 38.53 -1.67 -13.64
N THR A 173 39.52 -1.72 -12.75
CA THR A 173 40.88 -2.17 -13.11
C THR A 173 40.98 -3.67 -13.37
N ASN A 174 40.00 -4.47 -12.93
CA ASN A 174 40.00 -5.93 -13.03
C ASN A 174 41.29 -6.62 -12.48
N LYS A 175 42.04 -5.96 -11.59
CA LYS A 175 43.28 -6.49 -11.02
C LYS A 175 43.06 -7.52 -9.90
N PHE A 176 41.83 -7.61 -9.38
CA PHE A 176 41.45 -8.53 -8.30
C PHE A 176 40.83 -9.82 -8.85
N PRO A 177 40.83 -10.91 -8.05
CA PRO A 177 40.12 -12.14 -8.40
C PRO A 177 38.65 -11.90 -8.74
N GLU A 178 38.13 -12.64 -9.72
CA GLU A 178 36.76 -12.45 -10.24
C GLU A 178 35.67 -12.56 -9.17
N HIS A 179 35.86 -13.43 -8.17
CA HIS A 179 34.90 -13.55 -7.05
C HIS A 179 34.83 -12.27 -6.21
N LEU A 180 35.98 -11.67 -5.90
CA LEU A 180 36.07 -10.45 -5.10
C LEU A 180 35.53 -9.26 -5.88
N ASN A 181 35.88 -9.16 -7.18
CA ASN A 181 35.36 -8.10 -8.04
C ASN A 181 33.83 -8.16 -8.16
N ARG A 182 33.24 -9.37 -8.25
CA ARG A 182 31.78 -9.55 -8.21
C ARG A 182 31.16 -9.03 -6.91
N TRP A 183 31.75 -9.34 -5.76
CA TRP A 183 31.26 -8.82 -4.48
C TRP A 183 31.34 -7.29 -4.39
N ILE A 184 32.41 -6.68 -4.92
CA ILE A 184 32.52 -5.23 -4.99
C ILE A 184 31.39 -4.63 -5.84
N TRP A 185 31.10 -5.20 -7.02
CA TRP A 185 29.98 -4.75 -7.85
C TRP A 185 28.62 -4.91 -7.17
N HIS A 186 28.40 -6.02 -6.45
CA HIS A 186 27.16 -6.22 -5.68
C HIS A 186 27.02 -5.19 -4.56
N LEU A 187 28.10 -4.93 -3.81
CA LEU A 187 28.11 -3.91 -2.76
C LEU A 187 27.81 -2.52 -3.33
N LEU A 188 28.45 -2.15 -4.44
CA LEU A 188 28.20 -0.88 -5.13
C LEU A 188 26.75 -0.79 -5.65
N LEU A 189 26.19 -1.88 -6.15
CA LEU A 189 24.80 -1.93 -6.60
C LEU A 189 23.84 -1.72 -5.43
N VAL A 190 24.11 -2.33 -4.28
CA VAL A 190 23.29 -2.16 -3.06
C VAL A 190 23.40 -0.73 -2.55
N LEU A 191 24.60 -0.16 -2.48
CA LEU A 191 24.81 1.21 -1.98
C LEU A 191 24.19 2.27 -2.91
N GLN A 192 24.51 2.23 -4.20
CA GLN A 192 24.04 3.22 -5.18
C GLN A 192 22.58 2.98 -5.57
N GLY A 193 22.24 1.73 -5.88
CA GLY A 193 20.89 1.34 -6.27
C GLY A 193 19.91 1.42 -5.09
N GLY A 194 20.34 1.04 -3.89
CA GLY A 194 19.55 1.21 -2.66
C GLY A 194 19.29 2.68 -2.35
N SER A 195 20.32 3.53 -2.43
CA SER A 195 20.15 4.99 -2.28
C SER A 195 19.20 5.58 -3.33
N LEU A 196 19.29 5.13 -4.58
CA LEU A 196 18.40 5.57 -5.66
C LEU A 196 16.95 5.12 -5.43
N LEU A 197 16.75 3.86 -5.01
CA LEU A 197 15.42 3.34 -4.68
C LEU A 197 14.83 4.07 -3.47
N PHE A 198 15.62 4.35 -2.44
CA PHE A 198 15.19 5.15 -1.30
C PHE A 198 14.75 6.55 -1.77
N LEU A 199 15.56 7.22 -2.58
CA LEU A 199 15.26 8.56 -3.11
C LEU A 199 13.94 8.60 -3.90
N ILE A 200 13.70 7.60 -4.75
CA ILE A 200 12.53 7.57 -5.63
C ILE A 200 11.28 7.07 -4.89
N LEU A 201 11.40 6.01 -4.09
CA LEU A 201 10.26 5.28 -3.54
C LEU A 201 9.88 5.68 -2.11
N VAL A 202 10.82 6.22 -1.33
CA VAL A 202 10.63 6.46 0.11
C VAL A 202 10.73 7.94 0.44
N ALA A 203 11.78 8.62 0.01
CA ALA A 203 12.10 9.99 0.41
C ALA A 203 10.97 10.98 0.07
N ARG A 204 10.26 11.55 1.04
CA ARG A 204 9.29 12.60 0.72
C ARG A 204 10.04 13.83 0.20
N LEU A 205 9.65 14.34 -0.97
CA LEU A 205 10.28 15.49 -1.61
C LEU A 205 9.27 16.63 -1.68
N SER A 206 9.53 17.70 -0.93
CA SER A 206 8.67 18.88 -0.77
C SER A 206 8.29 19.61 -2.06
N PHE A 207 8.99 19.36 -3.18
CA PHE A 207 8.69 20.00 -4.46
C PHE A 207 7.61 19.30 -5.29
N ALA A 208 7.30 18.04 -5.00
CA ALA A 208 6.39 17.23 -5.82
C ALA A 208 5.68 16.14 -4.98
N THR A 209 5.25 16.48 -3.76
CA THR A 209 4.80 15.47 -2.78
C THR A 209 3.62 14.62 -3.29
N GLY A 210 2.58 15.25 -3.85
CA GLY A 210 1.42 14.54 -4.39
C GLY A 210 1.74 13.75 -5.67
N LEU A 211 2.54 14.33 -6.57
CA LEU A 211 2.97 13.65 -7.80
C LEU A 211 3.83 12.40 -7.49
N LEU A 212 4.77 12.50 -6.57
CA LEU A 212 5.63 11.38 -6.19
C LEU A 212 4.86 10.30 -5.45
N LEU A 213 3.88 10.66 -4.61
CA LEU A 213 3.00 9.68 -3.98
C LEU A 213 2.22 8.87 -5.02
N THR A 214 1.65 9.53 -6.03
CA THR A 214 0.93 8.85 -7.11
C THR A 214 1.85 7.98 -7.96
N LEU A 215 3.06 8.48 -8.29
CA LEU A 215 4.06 7.71 -9.02
C LEU A 215 4.49 6.45 -8.25
N ARG A 216 4.73 6.57 -6.95
CA ARG A 216 5.07 5.45 -6.06
C ARG A 216 3.94 4.42 -6.01
N ALA A 217 2.73 4.88 -5.76
CA ALA A 217 1.55 4.03 -5.74
C ALA A 217 1.40 3.28 -7.07
N ALA A 218 1.62 3.96 -8.21
CA ALA A 218 1.60 3.34 -9.52
C ALA A 218 2.70 2.28 -9.67
N ILE A 219 3.94 2.58 -9.29
CA ILE A 219 5.05 1.61 -9.32
C ILE A 219 4.71 0.38 -8.47
N PHE A 220 4.26 0.57 -7.23
CA PHE A 220 3.85 -0.53 -6.36
C PHE A 220 2.68 -1.33 -6.93
N ALA A 221 1.69 -0.67 -7.53
CA ALA A 221 0.57 -1.33 -8.18
C ALA A 221 1.03 -2.16 -9.39
N TYR A 222 1.93 -1.64 -10.23
CA TYR A 222 2.49 -2.40 -11.36
C TYR A 222 3.33 -3.59 -10.89
N VAL A 223 4.16 -3.42 -9.86
CA VAL A 223 4.95 -4.51 -9.29
C VAL A 223 4.05 -5.58 -8.67
N ALA A 224 3.06 -5.18 -7.87
CA ALA A 224 2.08 -6.08 -7.27
C ALA A 224 1.28 -6.82 -8.34
N SER A 225 0.86 -6.11 -9.40
CA SER A 225 0.17 -6.70 -10.55
C SER A 225 1.05 -7.71 -11.30
N ALA A 226 2.33 -7.41 -11.51
CA ALA A 226 3.28 -8.34 -12.13
C ALA A 226 3.50 -9.60 -11.27
N ILE A 227 3.69 -9.43 -9.95
CA ILE A 227 3.83 -10.55 -9.01
C ILE A 227 2.55 -11.41 -9.02
N LEU A 228 1.38 -10.77 -8.93
CA LEU A 228 0.10 -11.46 -8.97
C LEU A 228 -0.08 -12.21 -10.31
N GLY A 229 0.25 -11.58 -11.43
CA GLY A 229 0.23 -12.20 -12.75
C GLY A 229 1.13 -13.43 -12.84
N LEU A 230 2.34 -13.38 -12.26
CA LEU A 230 3.24 -14.54 -12.17
C LEU A 230 2.69 -15.65 -11.28
N ILE A 231 2.08 -15.31 -10.14
CA ILE A 231 1.42 -16.27 -9.25
C ILE A 231 0.28 -16.98 -9.98
N LEU A 232 -0.60 -16.22 -10.64
CA LEU A 232 -1.72 -16.76 -11.42
C LEU A 232 -1.24 -17.63 -12.58
N ALA A 233 -0.22 -17.20 -13.33
CA ALA A 233 0.39 -18.01 -14.39
C ALA A 233 0.97 -19.32 -13.83
N GLY A 234 1.64 -19.26 -12.68
CA GLY A 234 2.13 -20.44 -11.95
C GLY A 234 0.99 -21.39 -11.58
N MET A 235 -0.12 -20.88 -11.05
CA MET A 235 -1.31 -21.66 -10.71
C MET A 235 -1.94 -22.33 -11.95
N LEU A 236 -2.01 -21.64 -13.09
CA LEU A 236 -2.51 -22.20 -14.36
C LEU A 236 -1.63 -23.35 -14.89
N SER A 237 -0.31 -23.29 -14.63
CA SER A 237 0.61 -24.36 -15.05
C SER A 237 0.54 -25.64 -14.21
N LEU A 238 -0.23 -25.64 -13.12
CA LEU A 238 -0.33 -26.80 -12.23
C LEU A 238 -1.07 -27.95 -12.91
N GLN A 239 -0.44 -29.12 -12.92
CA GLN A 239 -1.03 -30.30 -13.52
C GLN A 239 -2.08 -30.94 -12.60
N PRO A 240 -3.19 -31.44 -13.15
CA PRO A 240 -4.16 -32.20 -12.39
C PRO A 240 -3.53 -33.51 -11.90
N ASN A 241 -3.83 -33.90 -10.65
CA ASN A 241 -3.41 -35.19 -10.10
C ASN A 241 -4.55 -35.75 -9.24
N PRO A 242 -4.98 -37.00 -9.43
CA PRO A 242 -6.04 -37.61 -8.63
C PRO A 242 -5.84 -37.51 -7.11
N LYS A 243 -4.59 -37.57 -6.64
CA LYS A 243 -4.26 -37.44 -5.21
C LYS A 243 -4.45 -36.01 -4.68
N ILE A 244 -4.36 -35.01 -5.55
CA ILE A 244 -4.55 -33.60 -5.18
C ILE A 244 -6.01 -33.33 -4.83
N TYR A 245 -6.97 -33.83 -5.62
CA TYR A 245 -8.39 -33.69 -5.30
C TYR A 245 -8.71 -34.26 -3.92
N ARG A 246 -8.19 -35.45 -3.60
CA ARG A 246 -8.38 -36.05 -2.28
C ARG A 246 -7.84 -35.16 -1.15
N ARG A 247 -6.63 -34.61 -1.32
CA ARG A 247 -6.03 -33.70 -0.32
C ARG A 247 -6.87 -32.44 -0.13
N TYR A 248 -7.32 -31.82 -1.21
CA TYR A 248 -8.13 -30.60 -1.14
C TYR A 248 -9.52 -30.87 -0.55
N VAL A 249 -10.16 -32.00 -0.84
CA VAL A 249 -11.42 -32.39 -0.18
C VAL A 249 -11.22 -32.56 1.32
N VAL A 250 -10.12 -33.20 1.75
CA VAL A 250 -9.82 -33.36 3.19
C VAL A 250 -9.58 -32.00 3.86
N ILE A 251 -8.82 -31.10 3.22
CA ILE A 251 -8.57 -29.76 3.76
C ILE A 251 -9.86 -28.93 3.82
N ALA A 252 -10.67 -28.96 2.76
CA ALA A 252 -11.97 -28.28 2.71
C ALA A 252 -12.90 -28.82 3.80
N GLY A 253 -12.99 -30.14 3.97
CA GLY A 253 -13.77 -30.78 5.02
C GLY A 253 -13.27 -30.42 6.42
N LEU A 254 -11.96 -30.32 6.62
CA LEU A 254 -11.37 -29.89 7.88
C LEU A 254 -11.71 -28.43 8.21
N PHE A 255 -11.62 -27.52 7.24
CA PHE A 255 -12.05 -26.13 7.43
C PHE A 255 -13.55 -26.01 7.70
N LEU A 256 -14.40 -26.70 6.94
CA LEU A 256 -15.83 -26.74 7.21
C LEU A 256 -16.13 -27.33 8.60
N GLY A 257 -15.44 -28.40 9.00
CA GLY A 257 -15.57 -29.01 10.31
C GLY A 257 -15.19 -28.05 11.45
N ILE A 258 -14.04 -27.35 11.33
CA ILE A 258 -13.63 -26.32 12.29
C ILE A 258 -14.66 -25.19 12.34
N GLY A 259 -15.13 -24.71 11.18
CA GLY A 259 -16.15 -23.66 11.12
C GLY A 259 -17.44 -24.08 11.83
N LEU A 260 -17.90 -25.32 11.60
CA LEU A 260 -19.07 -25.88 12.28
C LEU A 260 -18.87 -26.01 13.80
N LEU A 261 -17.69 -26.41 14.25
CA LEU A 261 -17.37 -26.48 15.68
C LEU A 261 -17.46 -25.10 16.33
N PHE A 262 -16.96 -24.04 15.68
CA PHE A 262 -17.11 -22.68 16.17
C PHE A 262 -18.57 -22.20 16.15
N PHE A 263 -19.37 -22.58 15.15
CA PHE A 263 -20.80 -22.28 15.13
C PHE A 263 -21.61 -22.97 16.23
N GLN A 264 -21.10 -24.07 16.80
CA GLN A 264 -21.71 -24.79 17.92
C GLN A 264 -21.28 -24.26 19.29
N MET A 265 -20.37 -23.28 19.34
CA MET A 265 -19.98 -22.65 20.59
C MET A 265 -21.17 -21.91 21.24
N PRO A 266 -21.19 -21.80 22.58
CA PRO A 266 -22.30 -21.19 23.29
C PRO A 266 -22.54 -19.75 22.82
N GLN A 267 -23.81 -19.42 22.58
CA GLN A 267 -24.23 -18.08 22.22
C GLN A 267 -24.35 -17.21 23.48
N GLU A 268 -24.06 -15.93 23.34
CA GLU A 268 -24.26 -14.96 24.40
C GLU A 268 -25.68 -14.39 24.33
N GLN A 269 -26.38 -14.42 25.46
CA GLN A 269 -27.71 -13.84 25.60
C GLN A 269 -27.58 -12.37 25.99
N TYR A 270 -28.20 -11.50 25.20
CA TYR A 270 -28.25 -10.07 25.45
C TYR A 270 -29.70 -9.60 25.55
N VAL A 271 -29.87 -8.58 26.37
CA VAL A 271 -31.16 -8.01 26.70
C VAL A 271 -31.11 -6.50 26.53
N LEU A 272 -32.17 -5.95 25.94
CA LEU A 272 -32.45 -4.52 25.99
C LEU A 272 -33.29 -4.25 27.23
N ILE A 273 -32.76 -3.45 28.14
CA ILE A 273 -33.46 -3.03 29.35
C ILE A 273 -33.85 -1.55 29.30
N GLY A 274 -34.92 -1.16 30.01
CA GLY A 274 -35.33 0.23 30.20
C GLY A 274 -36.63 0.59 29.48
N THR A 275 -36.68 1.77 28.86
CA THR A 275 -37.83 2.27 28.08
C THR A 275 -37.43 2.75 26.68
N THR A 276 -38.40 2.76 25.76
CA THR A 276 -38.20 3.15 24.34
C THR A 276 -38.25 4.66 24.08
N GLU A 277 -38.37 5.49 25.13
CA GLU A 277 -38.62 6.95 24.98
C GLU A 277 -37.37 7.79 24.67
N GLY A 278 -36.18 7.21 24.82
CA GLY A 278 -34.89 7.92 24.72
C GLY A 278 -33.83 7.15 23.92
N ARG A 279 -32.56 7.36 24.27
CA ARG A 279 -31.44 6.69 23.58
C ARG A 279 -31.10 5.35 24.21
N ALA A 280 -30.62 4.42 23.38
CA ALA A 280 -30.08 3.15 23.85
C ALA A 280 -28.55 3.20 23.95
N ALA A 281 -28.00 2.84 25.11
CA ALA A 281 -26.57 2.54 25.25
C ALA A 281 -26.26 1.18 24.61
N PHE A 282 -25.24 1.14 23.75
CA PHE A 282 -24.86 -0.05 22.97
C PHE A 282 -23.36 -0.31 23.08
N ILE A 283 -22.97 -1.54 23.41
CA ILE A 283 -21.57 -1.91 23.62
C ILE A 283 -20.87 -2.07 22.26
N LYS A 284 -19.66 -1.51 22.13
CA LYS A 284 -18.92 -1.43 20.86
C LYS A 284 -18.64 -2.79 20.19
N ASP A 285 -18.48 -3.85 20.97
CA ASP A 285 -18.12 -5.20 20.49
C ASP A 285 -19.34 -6.09 20.21
N THR A 286 -20.54 -5.50 20.26
CA THR A 286 -21.78 -6.18 19.87
C THR A 286 -21.98 -6.08 18.35
N PRO A 287 -22.45 -7.15 17.66
CA PRO A 287 -22.66 -7.14 16.22
C PRO A 287 -23.47 -5.95 15.69
N GLN A 288 -22.96 -5.29 14.64
CA GLN A 288 -23.59 -4.11 14.03
C GLN A 288 -25.04 -4.35 13.61
N ARG A 289 -25.39 -5.56 13.18
CA ARG A 289 -26.77 -5.93 12.84
C ARG A 289 -27.73 -5.68 14.00
N LEU A 290 -27.31 -5.95 15.24
CA LEU A 290 -28.14 -5.72 16.43
C LEU A 290 -28.27 -4.23 16.74
N ALA A 291 -27.20 -3.45 16.50
CA ALA A 291 -27.30 -2.00 16.55
C ALA A 291 -28.32 -1.50 15.52
N ASP A 292 -28.30 -2.02 14.30
CA ASP A 292 -29.24 -1.60 13.27
C ASP A 292 -30.69 -2.03 13.61
N THR A 293 -30.90 -3.23 14.15
CA THR A 293 -32.20 -3.67 14.68
C THR A 293 -32.75 -2.71 15.74
N LEU A 294 -31.91 -2.26 16.69
CA LEU A 294 -32.30 -1.27 17.69
C LEU A 294 -32.56 0.12 17.08
N ARG A 295 -31.72 0.52 16.11
CA ARG A 295 -31.84 1.82 15.44
C ARG A 295 -33.16 1.91 14.68
N TYR A 296 -33.53 0.86 13.96
CA TYR A 296 -34.73 0.84 13.13
C TYR A 296 -35.98 0.30 13.85
N GLY A 297 -35.86 -0.08 15.13
CA GLY A 297 -36.99 -0.59 15.92
C GLY A 297 -37.51 -1.95 15.46
N GLU A 298 -36.66 -2.77 14.83
CA GLU A 298 -37.03 -4.08 14.26
C GLU A 298 -37.09 -5.21 15.32
N PHE A 299 -37.69 -4.94 16.46
CA PHE A 299 -37.88 -5.90 17.56
C PHE A 299 -39.31 -5.83 18.12
N ASP A 300 -39.69 -6.76 19.00
CA ASP A 300 -41.06 -6.86 19.51
C ASP A 300 -41.51 -5.56 20.20
N ASN A 301 -42.56 -4.93 19.66
CA ASN A 301 -43.04 -3.60 20.08
C ASN A 301 -41.95 -2.50 20.02
N GLY A 302 -40.98 -2.66 19.12
CA GLY A 302 -39.85 -1.76 18.93
C GLY A 302 -40.26 -0.41 18.35
N VAL A 303 -39.51 0.61 18.75
CA VAL A 303 -39.58 1.97 18.21
C VAL A 303 -38.16 2.31 17.75
N GLU A 304 -38.04 3.12 16.70
CA GLU A 304 -36.73 3.64 16.27
C GLU A 304 -36.07 4.44 17.40
N MET A 305 -34.83 4.06 17.73
CA MET A 305 -34.08 4.65 18.83
C MET A 305 -32.70 5.12 18.37
N GLN A 306 -32.26 6.26 18.87
CA GLN A 306 -30.87 6.69 18.67
C GLN A 306 -29.92 5.90 19.58
N ILE A 307 -28.77 5.51 19.03
CA ILE A 307 -27.80 4.67 19.72
C ILE A 307 -26.61 5.51 20.20
N ARG A 308 -26.21 5.28 21.45
CA ARG A 308 -24.97 5.81 22.03
C ARG A 308 -23.99 4.66 22.26
N ALA A 309 -22.85 4.70 21.58
CA ALA A 309 -21.80 3.71 21.79
C ALA A 309 -21.19 3.83 23.20
N ALA A 310 -21.09 2.70 23.89
CA ALA A 310 -20.38 2.50 25.13
C ALA A 310 -19.17 1.59 24.87
N LYS A 311 -18.07 1.84 25.57
CA LYS A 311 -16.82 1.09 25.43
C LYS A 311 -16.95 -0.32 26.00
N ASP A 312 -17.62 -0.45 27.14
CA ASP A 312 -17.76 -1.68 27.92
C ASP A 312 -19.10 -1.72 28.67
N ILE A 313 -19.36 -2.84 29.33
CA ILE A 313 -20.59 -3.09 30.10
C ILE A 313 -20.74 -2.08 31.24
N GLU A 314 -19.66 -1.78 31.97
CA GLU A 314 -19.67 -0.82 33.09
C GLU A 314 -20.05 0.58 32.62
N GLN A 315 -19.49 1.04 31.50
CA GLN A 315 -19.84 2.32 30.91
C GLN A 315 -21.28 2.33 30.40
N ALA A 316 -21.77 1.24 29.81
CA ALA A 316 -23.16 1.16 29.35
C ALA A 316 -24.15 1.28 30.52
N LEU A 317 -23.88 0.59 31.63
CA LEU A 317 -24.69 0.66 32.85
C LEU A 317 -24.59 2.04 33.53
N LYS A 318 -23.39 2.62 33.58
CA LYS A 318 -23.20 3.97 34.12
C LYS A 318 -23.97 5.02 33.31
N LEU A 319 -23.90 4.92 31.99
CA LEU A 319 -24.63 5.80 31.08
C LEU A 319 -26.15 5.68 31.28
N TYR A 320 -26.65 4.46 31.45
CA TYR A 320 -28.06 4.21 31.76
C TYR A 320 -28.50 4.74 33.12
N ALA A 321 -27.65 4.66 34.15
CA ALA A 321 -27.98 5.11 35.50
C ALA A 321 -27.88 6.64 35.68
N GLU A 322 -26.90 7.30 35.04
CA GLU A 322 -26.56 8.70 35.30
C GLU A 322 -27.05 9.67 34.22
N ASP A 323 -27.15 9.26 32.95
CA ASP A 323 -27.54 10.14 31.84
C ASP A 323 -29.04 10.06 31.55
N LYS A 324 -29.77 11.12 31.89
CA LYS A 324 -31.22 11.24 31.65
C LYS A 324 -31.63 11.13 30.18
N ARG A 325 -30.70 11.23 29.22
CA ARG A 325 -30.97 11.07 27.78
C ARG A 325 -30.95 9.61 27.33
N ILE A 326 -30.38 8.73 28.13
CA ILE A 326 -30.23 7.30 27.84
C ILE A 326 -31.28 6.56 28.66
N SER A 327 -32.33 6.10 27.97
CA SER A 327 -33.48 5.43 28.60
C SER A 327 -33.40 3.91 28.52
N ALA A 328 -32.46 3.37 27.74
CA ALA A 328 -32.28 1.94 27.58
C ALA A 328 -30.80 1.55 27.51
N ALA A 329 -30.50 0.30 27.84
CA ALA A 329 -29.17 -0.29 27.68
C ALA A 329 -29.24 -1.69 27.10
N PHE A 330 -28.37 -1.99 26.15
CA PHE A 330 -28.21 -3.32 25.55
C PHE A 330 -27.01 -4.02 26.18
N ILE A 331 -27.26 -5.00 27.05
CA ILE A 331 -26.25 -5.63 27.91
C ILE A 331 -26.40 -7.15 27.96
N PRO A 332 -25.36 -7.91 28.36
CA PRO A 332 -25.48 -9.34 28.60
C PRO A 332 -26.50 -9.66 29.71
N GLU A 333 -27.27 -10.74 29.55
CA GLU A 333 -28.26 -11.19 30.55
C GLU A 333 -27.60 -11.58 31.89
N SER A 334 -26.32 -11.96 31.86
CA SER A 334 -25.55 -12.33 33.07
C SER A 334 -25.34 -11.17 34.05
N VAL A 335 -25.51 -9.92 33.62
CA VAL A 335 -25.31 -8.70 34.43
C VAL A 335 -26.62 -7.91 34.57
N LEU A 336 -27.77 -8.60 34.44
CA LEU A 336 -29.09 -7.97 34.53
C LEU A 336 -29.30 -7.32 35.92
N PRO A 337 -29.62 -6.01 35.99
CA PRO A 337 -30.03 -5.38 37.25
C PRO A 337 -31.38 -5.94 37.73
N ALA A 338 -31.51 -6.21 39.03
CA ALA A 338 -32.65 -6.94 39.61
C ALA A 338 -34.04 -6.29 39.40
N GLU A 339 -34.11 -4.99 39.08
CA GLU A 339 -35.36 -4.24 38.89
C GLU A 339 -35.54 -3.72 37.44
N ALA A 340 -34.71 -4.17 36.49
CA ALA A 340 -34.75 -3.67 35.12
C ALA A 340 -35.90 -4.28 34.30
N THR A 341 -36.70 -3.42 33.65
CA THR A 341 -37.73 -3.85 32.69
C THR A 341 -37.06 -4.34 31.42
N ILE A 342 -37.37 -5.56 30.98
CA ILE A 342 -36.80 -6.17 29.77
C ILE A 342 -37.72 -5.85 28.59
N LEU A 343 -37.18 -5.17 27.58
CA LEU A 343 -37.87 -4.81 26.35
C LEU A 343 -37.70 -5.84 25.24
N TRP A 344 -36.49 -6.39 25.12
CA TRP A 344 -36.14 -7.34 24.06
C TRP A 344 -35.03 -8.28 24.52
N ARG A 345 -35.08 -9.53 24.05
CA ARG A 345 -34.04 -10.54 24.28
C ARG A 345 -33.55 -11.07 22.94
N THR A 346 -32.26 -11.29 22.84
CA THR A 346 -31.65 -11.87 21.65
C THR A 346 -30.41 -12.66 22.03
N GLU A 347 -30.04 -13.60 21.17
CA GLU A 347 -28.84 -14.41 21.31
C GLU A 347 -27.99 -14.27 20.06
N PHE A 348 -26.69 -14.20 20.25
CA PHE A 348 -25.74 -14.20 19.14
C PHE A 348 -24.44 -14.87 19.54
N LEU A 349 -23.72 -15.36 18.54
CA LEU A 349 -22.39 -15.91 18.73
C LEU A 349 -21.38 -14.78 18.91
N ALA A 350 -20.63 -14.78 20.02
CA ALA A 350 -19.59 -13.80 20.29
C ALA A 350 -18.59 -13.70 19.12
N ASP A 351 -18.06 -12.50 18.88
CA ASP A 351 -17.17 -12.25 17.74
C ASP A 351 -15.90 -13.10 17.75
N GLU A 352 -15.46 -13.53 18.95
CA GLU A 352 -14.37 -14.47 19.19
C GLU A 352 -14.58 -15.83 18.51
N TYR A 353 -15.82 -16.31 18.45
CA TYR A 353 -16.18 -17.59 17.81
C TYR A 353 -16.76 -17.38 16.41
N ARG A 354 -17.54 -16.31 16.22
CA ARG A 354 -18.21 -15.99 14.96
C ARG A 354 -17.21 -15.68 13.84
N THR A 355 -16.17 -14.91 14.12
CA THR A 355 -15.19 -14.52 13.09
C THR A 355 -14.44 -15.75 12.57
N PRO A 356 -13.84 -16.61 13.42
CA PRO A 356 -13.27 -17.88 12.96
C PRO A 356 -14.29 -18.77 12.23
N ALA A 357 -15.52 -18.89 12.74
CA ALA A 357 -16.56 -19.72 12.12
C ALA A 357 -16.82 -19.32 10.65
N ILE A 358 -16.99 -18.02 10.41
CA ILE A 358 -17.21 -17.47 9.07
C ILE A 358 -15.98 -17.65 8.19
N VAL A 359 -14.78 -17.33 8.69
CA VAL A 359 -13.53 -17.45 7.93
C VAL A 359 -13.31 -18.89 7.49
N PHE A 360 -13.34 -19.85 8.41
CA PHE A 360 -13.17 -21.27 8.09
C PHE A 360 -14.30 -21.81 7.22
N GLY A 361 -15.54 -21.36 7.44
CA GLY A 361 -16.68 -21.70 6.59
C GLY A 361 -16.50 -21.25 5.14
N ILE A 362 -16.13 -19.99 4.92
CA ILE A 362 -15.91 -19.42 3.58
C ILE A 362 -14.74 -20.11 2.88
N PHE A 363 -13.58 -20.27 3.55
CA PHE A 363 -12.43 -20.93 2.95
C PHE A 363 -12.70 -22.41 2.66
N GLY A 364 -13.37 -23.11 3.57
CA GLY A 364 -13.78 -24.50 3.37
C GLY A 364 -14.72 -24.67 2.19
N PHE A 365 -15.74 -23.81 2.09
CA PHE A 365 -16.69 -23.80 0.98
C PHE A 365 -16.00 -23.46 -0.35
N LEU A 366 -15.21 -22.39 -0.40
CA LEU A 366 -14.48 -21.96 -1.59
C LEU A 366 -13.52 -23.05 -2.07
N LEU A 367 -12.72 -23.65 -1.18
CA LEU A 367 -11.85 -24.77 -1.54
C LEU A 367 -12.65 -25.97 -2.03
N GLY A 368 -13.78 -26.30 -1.40
CA GLY A 368 -14.67 -27.35 -1.86
C GLY A 368 -15.17 -27.10 -3.29
N LEU A 369 -15.64 -25.88 -3.58
CA LEU A 369 -16.11 -25.49 -4.90
C LEU A 369 -15.01 -25.54 -5.96
N LEU A 370 -13.82 -24.99 -5.65
CA LEU A 370 -12.66 -25.05 -6.55
C LEU A 370 -12.22 -26.49 -6.80
N THR A 371 -12.32 -27.35 -5.79
CA THR A 371 -11.96 -28.78 -5.93
C THR A 371 -12.96 -29.52 -6.79
N PHE A 372 -14.25 -29.24 -6.61
CA PHE A 372 -15.32 -29.79 -7.44
C PHE A 372 -15.17 -29.36 -8.89
N GLY A 373 -15.00 -28.05 -9.15
CA GLY A 373 -14.75 -27.52 -10.48
C GLY A 373 -13.48 -28.10 -11.12
N GLY A 374 -12.39 -28.20 -10.33
CA GLY A 374 -11.15 -28.81 -10.79
C GLY A 374 -11.31 -30.27 -11.17
N TRP A 375 -12.05 -31.04 -10.39
CA TRP A 375 -12.34 -32.44 -10.69
C TRP A 375 -13.19 -32.59 -11.96
N GLN A 376 -14.25 -31.79 -12.10
CA GLN A 376 -15.15 -31.81 -13.26
C GLN A 376 -14.41 -31.47 -14.57
N HIS A 377 -13.53 -30.47 -14.53
CA HIS A 377 -12.81 -29.99 -15.71
C HIS A 377 -11.41 -30.58 -15.89
N GLN A 378 -11.02 -31.57 -15.06
CA GLN A 378 -9.68 -32.18 -15.08
C GLN A 378 -8.55 -31.13 -14.94
N MET A 379 -8.76 -30.14 -14.08
CA MET A 379 -7.81 -29.07 -13.77
C MET A 379 -7.38 -29.12 -12.31
N HIS A 380 -6.22 -28.56 -11.99
CA HIS A 380 -5.81 -28.37 -10.60
C HIS A 380 -6.76 -27.36 -9.90
N PRO A 381 -7.22 -27.57 -8.65
CA PRO A 381 -8.16 -26.66 -7.98
C PRO A 381 -7.70 -25.18 -7.94
N LEU A 382 -6.40 -24.95 -7.76
CA LEU A 382 -5.82 -23.60 -7.85
C LEU A 382 -5.79 -23.03 -9.28
N ALA A 383 -5.67 -23.87 -10.32
CA ALA A 383 -5.76 -23.39 -11.70
C ALA A 383 -7.17 -22.85 -11.98
N VAL A 384 -8.22 -23.52 -11.46
CA VAL A 384 -9.61 -23.04 -11.53
C VAL A 384 -9.77 -21.68 -10.88
N PHE A 385 -9.16 -21.45 -9.71
CA PHE A 385 -9.17 -20.13 -9.08
C PHE A 385 -8.51 -19.07 -9.97
N ALA A 386 -7.36 -19.39 -10.56
CA ALA A 386 -6.64 -18.46 -11.41
C ALA A 386 -7.45 -18.11 -12.67
N GLU A 387 -8.08 -19.10 -13.31
CA GLU A 387 -8.99 -18.90 -14.45
C GLU A 387 -10.18 -18.03 -14.07
N PHE A 388 -10.88 -18.36 -12.97
CA PHE A 388 -11.99 -17.57 -12.45
C PHE A 388 -11.60 -16.11 -12.14
N TYR A 389 -10.45 -15.91 -11.49
CA TYR A 389 -9.95 -14.57 -11.17
C TYR A 389 -9.62 -13.76 -12.44
N ILE A 390 -8.96 -14.41 -13.41
CA ILE A 390 -8.67 -13.81 -14.71
C ILE A 390 -9.96 -13.47 -15.45
N ASP A 391 -10.99 -14.31 -15.38
CA ASP A 391 -12.28 -14.09 -16.04
C ASP A 391 -13.08 -12.96 -15.38
N ILE A 392 -12.99 -12.79 -14.04
CA ILE A 392 -13.53 -11.63 -13.35
C ILE A 392 -12.80 -10.34 -13.78
N LEU A 393 -11.47 -10.37 -13.86
CA LEU A 393 -10.69 -9.18 -14.25
C LEU A 393 -10.84 -8.83 -15.73
N ARG A 394 -10.93 -9.84 -16.59
CA ARG A 394 -11.32 -9.68 -18.00
C ARG A 394 -12.79 -9.27 -18.12
N GLY A 395 -13.53 -9.38 -17.01
CA GLY A 395 -14.86 -8.87 -16.80
C GLY A 395 -15.85 -9.61 -17.63
N ILE A 396 -16.26 -10.84 -17.24
CA ILE A 396 -17.50 -11.51 -17.68
C ILE A 396 -18.05 -10.87 -18.97
N PRO A 397 -17.38 -11.02 -20.14
CA PRO A 397 -17.50 -10.04 -21.24
C PRO A 397 -18.81 -10.14 -22.03
N MET A 398 -19.90 -10.58 -21.40
CA MET A 398 -21.20 -10.81 -22.03
C MET A 398 -22.42 -10.79 -21.09
N LEU A 399 -22.30 -10.50 -19.78
CA LEU A 399 -23.47 -10.45 -18.86
C LEU A 399 -23.97 -9.03 -18.56
N VAL A 400 -23.35 -8.01 -19.18
CA VAL A 400 -23.88 -6.63 -19.29
C VAL A 400 -24.16 -6.28 -20.77
N ILE A 401 -24.36 -7.31 -21.61
CA ILE A 401 -25.05 -7.20 -22.89
C ILE A 401 -26.28 -8.11 -22.83
N ILE A 402 -27.09 -7.98 -21.76
CA ILE A 402 -28.52 -8.34 -21.68
C ILE A 402 -29.18 -7.25 -20.85
#